data_AF-A0A0B7BT46-F1
#
_entry.id   AF-A0A0B7BT46-F1
#
_cell.length_a   1.000
_cell.length_b   1.000
_cell.length_c   1.000
_cell.angle_alpha   90.00
_cell.angle_beta   90.00
_cell.angle_gamma   90.00
#
_symmetry.space_group_name_H-M   'P 1'
#
loop_
_entity.id
_entity.type
_entity.pdbx_description
1 polymer ?
#
loop_
_entity_poly.entity_id
_entity_poly.type
_entity_poly.pdbx_seq_one_letter_code
_entity_poly.pdbx_strand_id
1 'polypeptide(L)' 'AHIEVNHNYLPPLVEPIVLDYRKIICPMIDNIASDSMEIRPAEGRERGAFSWDMLYKRLPVYQEDATIPHPVP' A
#
# COMPACT_ATOMS: atom_id res chain seq x y z
N ALA A 1 1.39 0.66 -16.60
CA ALA A 1 0.25 1.50 -17.06
C ALA A 1 -1.06 0.69 -17.08
N HIS A 2 -1.22 -0.28 -16.17
CA HIS A 2 -2.32 -1.27 -16.15
C HIS A 2 -2.77 -1.37 -14.69
N ILE A 3 -3.48 -0.34 -14.24
CA ILE A 3 -3.85 -0.13 -12.85
C ILE A 3 -5.30 0.35 -12.85
N GLU A 4 -6.10 -0.12 -11.90
CA GLU A 4 -7.41 0.42 -11.59
C GLU A 4 -7.36 1.01 -10.18
N VAL A 5 -7.83 2.25 -10.04
CA VAL A 5 -7.83 2.95 -8.75
C VAL A 5 -9.18 2.74 -8.06
N ASN A 6 -9.13 2.50 -6.74
CA ASN A 6 -10.34 2.30 -5.95
C ASN A 6 -11.01 3.63 -5.58
N HIS A 7 -12.23 3.55 -5.04
CA HIS A 7 -12.95 4.71 -4.52
C HIS A 7 -12.12 5.43 -3.46
N ASN A 8 -12.11 6.77 -3.51
CA ASN A 8 -11.38 7.62 -2.57
C ASN A 8 -9.86 7.33 -2.49
N TYR A 9 -9.24 6.83 -3.57
CA TYR A 9 -7.80 6.54 -3.54
C TYR A 9 -6.92 7.79 -3.38
N LEU A 10 -7.37 8.97 -3.87
CA LEU A 10 -6.50 10.14 -4.02
C LEU A 10 -6.36 10.99 -2.75
N PRO A 11 -7.44 11.43 -2.07
CA PRO A 11 -7.32 12.27 -0.88
C PRO A 11 -6.37 11.74 0.22
N PRO A 12 -6.43 10.45 0.64
CA PRO A 12 -5.54 9.95 1.69
C PRO A 12 -4.06 9.85 1.25
N LEU A 13 -3.79 9.84 -0.06
CA LEU A 13 -2.42 9.83 -0.58
C LEU A 13 -1.83 11.24 -0.71
N VAL A 14 -2.66 12.23 -1.06
CA VAL A 14 -2.23 13.61 -1.27
C VAL A 14 -2.13 14.38 0.04
N GLU A 15 -3.05 14.17 0.98
CA GLU A 15 -3.08 14.89 2.26
C GLU A 15 -1.73 14.85 3.01
N PRO A 16 -1.06 13.69 3.18
CA PRO A 16 0.23 13.65 3.86
C PRO A 16 1.33 14.45 3.14
N ILE A 17 1.28 14.52 1.81
CA ILE A 17 2.24 15.28 0.98
C ILE A 17 1.99 16.78 1.12
N VAL A 18 0.72 17.19 1.19
CA VAL A 18 0.35 18.59 1.45
C VAL A 18 0.83 19.04 2.84
N LEU A 19 0.71 18.17 3.84
CA LEU A 19 1.16 18.45 5.20
C LEU A 19 2.70 18.45 5.35
N ASP A 20 3.39 17.61 4.57
CA ASP A 20 4.86 17.56 4.54
C ASP A 20 5.37 17.07 3.18
N TYR A 21 5.92 18.00 2.41
CA TYR A 21 6.41 17.76 1.04
C TYR A 21 7.58 16.76 0.97
N ARG A 22 8.20 16.40 2.10
CA ARG A 22 9.27 15.39 2.15
C ARG A 22 8.73 13.96 2.24
N LYS A 23 7.42 13.78 2.46
CA LYS A 23 6.80 12.46 2.51
C LYS A 23 6.56 11.93 1.10
N ILE A 24 6.98 10.68 0.88
CA ILE A 24 6.61 9.89 -0.28
C ILE A 24 5.62 8.84 0.19
N ILE A 25 4.46 8.76 -0.46
CA ILE A 25 3.36 7.88 -0.07
C ILE A 25 3.18 6.79 -1.13
N CYS A 26 2.89 5.57 -0.69
CA CYS A 26 2.55 4.44 -1.56
C CYS A 26 1.17 3.91 -1.15
N PRO A 27 0.23 3.71 -2.10
CA PRO A 27 -1.03 3.04 -1.81
C PRO A 27 -0.82 1.55 -1.54
N MET A 28 -1.83 0.92 -0.94
CA MET A 28 -1.93 -0.54 -0.97
C MET A 28 -2.13 -1.02 -2.41
N ILE A 29 -1.43 -2.07 -2.81
CA ILE A 29 -1.49 -2.62 -4.16
C ILE A 29 -2.24 -3.96 -4.11
N ASP A 30 -3.52 -3.92 -4.48
CA ASP A 30 -4.35 -5.11 -4.69
C ASP A 30 -3.97 -5.80 -6.01
N ASN A 31 -4.28 -7.10 -6.12
CA ASN A 31 -3.98 -7.89 -7.30
C ASN A 31 -5.18 -7.94 -8.25
N ILE A 32 -4.95 -7.69 -9.54
CA ILE A 32 -5.94 -7.94 -10.59
C ILE A 32 -5.55 -9.25 -11.28
N ALA A 33 -6.43 -10.25 -11.24
CA ALA A 33 -6.22 -11.52 -11.91
C ALA A 33 -6.13 -11.32 -13.43
N SER A 34 -5.06 -11.78 -14.07
CA SER A 34 -4.80 -11.48 -15.48
C SER A 34 -5.76 -12.14 -16.46
N ASP A 35 -6.41 -13.24 -16.04
CA ASP A 35 -7.31 -14.06 -16.85
C ASP A 35 -8.78 -13.66 -16.72
N SER A 36 -9.22 -13.33 -15.51
CA SER A 36 -10.62 -12.99 -15.20
C SER A 36 -10.88 -11.50 -14.95
N MET A 37 -9.81 -10.70 -14.79
CA MET A 37 -9.87 -9.30 -14.32
C MET A 37 -10.53 -9.14 -12.93
N GLU A 38 -10.61 -10.22 -12.15
CA GLU A 38 -11.08 -10.18 -10.77
C GLU A 38 -10.09 -9.40 -9.88
N ILE A 39 -10.58 -8.44 -9.11
CA ILE A 39 -9.79 -7.72 -8.10
C ILE A 39 -9.74 -8.55 -6.81
N ARG A 40 -8.52 -8.88 -6.38
CA ARG A 40 -8.23 -9.60 -5.14
C ARG A 40 -7.49 -8.68 -4.18
N PRO A 41 -7.99 -8.45 -2.95
CA PRO A 41 -7.36 -7.57 -2.00
C PRO A 41 -5.97 -8.06 -1.61
N ALA A 42 -5.07 -7.13 -1.29
CA ALA A 42 -3.77 -7.44 -0.72
C ALA A 42 -3.92 -8.22 0.60
N GLU A 43 -2.97 -9.12 0.85
CA GLU A 43 -2.93 -9.91 2.07
C GLU A 43 -2.44 -9.04 3.24
N GLY A 44 -3.39 -8.37 3.90
CA GLY A 44 -3.13 -7.59 5.10
C GLY A 44 -2.21 -6.38 4.88
N ARG A 45 -1.60 -5.92 5.97
CA ARG A 45 -0.67 -4.78 5.97
C ARG A 45 0.75 -5.31 5.98
N GLU A 46 1.51 -4.96 4.95
CA GLU A 46 2.90 -5.34 4.79
C GLU A 46 3.77 -4.11 4.54
N ARG A 47 5.09 -4.29 4.73
CA ARG A 47 6.11 -3.27 4.45
C ARG A 47 7.10 -3.78 3.45
N GLY A 48 7.49 -2.91 2.54
CA GLY A 48 8.57 -3.18 1.60
C GLY A 48 9.91 -3.26 2.30
N ALA A 49 10.70 -4.26 1.95
CA ALA A 49 12.08 -4.44 2.37
C ALA A 49 12.90 -5.06 1.23
N PHE A 50 14.19 -5.25 1.47
CA PHE A 50 15.09 -5.92 0.53
C PHE A 50 15.93 -6.96 1.26
N SER A 51 16.17 -8.09 0.62
CA SER A 51 17.22 -9.02 1.05
C SER A 51 18.59 -8.53 0.61
N TRP A 52 19.67 -9.14 1.13
CA TRP A 52 21.05 -8.73 0.87
C TRP A 52 21.48 -8.84 -0.60
N ASP A 53 20.78 -9.66 -1.39
CA ASP A 53 20.88 -9.76 -2.84
C ASP A 53 20.03 -8.71 -3.59
N MET A 54 19.51 -7.71 -2.88
CA MET A 54 18.71 -6.59 -3.39
C MET A 54 17.37 -6.99 -4.01
N LEU A 55 16.81 -8.16 -3.65
CA LEU A 55 15.46 -8.54 -4.06
C LEU A 55 14.40 -7.95 -3.13
N TYR A 56 13.34 -7.37 -3.71
CA TYR A 56 12.21 -6.85 -2.95
C TYR A 56 11.52 -7.98 -2.17
N LYS A 57 11.20 -7.71 -0.91
CA LYS A 57 10.47 -8.59 0.00
C LYS A 57 9.36 -7.80 0.69
N ARG A 58 8.32 -8.51 1.10
CA ARG A 58 7.25 -7.98 1.93
C ARG A 58 7.42 -8.55 3.32
N LEU A 59 7.47 -7.68 4.31
CA LEU A 59 7.55 -8.03 5.73
C LEU A 59 6.22 -7.68 6.40
N PRO A 60 5.81 -8.41 7.45
CA PRO A 60 4.67 -7.98 8.25
C PRO A 60 4.94 -6.60 8.87
N VAL A 61 3.86 -5.87 9.15
CA VAL A 61 3.92 -4.70 10.05
C VAL A 61 4.48 -5.11 11.41
N TYR A 62 5.08 -4.15 12.14
CA TYR A 62 5.47 -4.42 13.52
C TYR A 62 4.23 -4.67 14.38
N GLN A 63 4.38 -5.46 15.45
CA GLN A 63 3.26 -5.84 16.30
C GLN A 63 2.61 -4.63 16.97
N GLU A 64 3.39 -3.61 17.31
CA GLU A 64 2.89 -2.33 17.83
C GLU A 64 2.01 -1.57 16.83
N ASP A 65 2.29 -1.70 15.53
CA ASP A 65 1.53 -1.03 14.47
C ASP A 65 0.31 -1.83 14.02
N ALA A 66 0.28 -3.12 14.32
CA ALA A 66 -0.80 -4.03 13.92
C ALA A 66 -2.13 -3.68 14.57
N THR A 67 -2.09 -3.09 15.77
CA THR A 67 -3.29 -2.69 16.53
C THR A 67 -3.73 -1.26 16.23
N ILE A 68 -2.88 -0.46 15.59
CA ILE A 68 -3.21 0.91 15.18
C ILE A 68 -4.16 0.81 13.97
N PRO A 69 -5.42 1.26 14.08
CA PRO A 69 -6.30 1.35 12.93
C PRO A 69 -5.64 2.27 11.90
N HIS A 70 -5.69 1.91 10.62
CA HIS A 70 -5.39 2.90 9.61
C HIS A 70 -6.38 4.05 9.80
N PRO A 71 -5.91 5.31 10.00
CA PRO A 71 -6.80 6.44 10.03
C PRO A 71 -7.46 6.50 8.66
N VAL A 72 -8.72 6.10 8.62
CA VAL A 72 -9.58 6.30 7.46
C VAL A 72 -10.13 7.72 7.63
N PRO A 73 -9.77 8.69 6.77
CA PRO A 73 -10.54 9.92 6.68
C PRO A 73 -11.95 9.65 6.16
#